data_AF-A0A7Y6ZZZ4-F1
#
_entry.id   AF-A0A7Y6ZZZ4-F1
#
_cell.length_a   1.000
_cell.length_b   1.000
_cell.length_c   1.000
_cell.angle_alpha   90.00
_cell.angle_beta   90.00
_cell.angle_gamma   90.00
#
_symmetry.space_group_name_H-M   'P 1'
#
loop_
_entity.id
_entity.type
_entity.pdbx_description
1 polymer ?
#
loop_
_entity_poly.entity_id
_entity_poly.type
_entity_poly.pdbx_seq_one_letter_code
_entity_poly.pdbx_strand_id
1 'polypeptide(L)'
;MAEKKTGRPPQYNEAQVMNGIELVERDGDVPTGDTVKKVMCAQMGVAAGINAQSLDKEVERLLAERDRTRRDRRISALPGTSSDAAKKIGDMVSAAVLDHLSMEHENLRGIAGKKLADMTADLATQREQIRSLLARIETKDEEIAELEEQNASLNGRLELAATEIVTLKETISAFGREDDIRTQMLALMKNAFVMSSQQMKT
;
A
#
# COMPACT_ATOMS: atom_id res chain seq x y z
N MET A 1 -1.49 25.35 -36.81
CA MET A 1 -2.12 26.49 -36.12
C MET A 1 -1.10 27.62 -36.10
N ALA A 2 -1.40 28.75 -36.74
CA ALA A 2 -0.47 29.86 -36.87
C ALA A 2 -0.63 30.82 -35.68
N GLU A 3 0.39 30.91 -34.83
CA GLU A 3 0.42 31.89 -33.75
C GLU A 3 0.44 33.31 -34.34
N LYS A 4 -0.58 34.10 -33.98
CA LYS A 4 -0.70 35.50 -34.37
C LYS A 4 0.36 36.31 -33.63
N LYS A 5 1.45 36.68 -34.32
CA LYS A 5 2.40 37.71 -33.89
C LYS A 5 1.70 39.09 -33.91
N THR A 6 1.00 39.43 -32.83
CA THR A 6 0.51 40.80 -32.58
C THR A 6 1.67 41.67 -32.11
N GLY A 7 2.45 42.18 -33.05
CA GLY A 7 3.55 43.11 -32.80
C GLY A 7 3.85 43.88 -34.08
N ARG A 8 4.26 45.14 -33.93
CA ARG A 8 4.77 45.99 -35.03
C ARG A 8 5.80 45.16 -35.83
N PRO A 9 5.75 45.15 -37.18
CA PRO A 9 6.68 44.35 -37.98
C PRO A 9 8.13 44.58 -37.53
N PRO A 10 8.95 43.53 -37.41
CA PRO A 10 10.37 43.69 -37.11
C PRO A 10 10.98 44.70 -38.08
N GLN A 11 11.68 45.71 -37.55
CA GLN A 11 12.30 46.75 -38.36
C GLN A 11 13.59 46.26 -39.05
N TYR A 12 13.85 44.96 -39.01
CA TYR A 12 15.01 44.28 -39.55
C TYR A 12 14.58 43.02 -40.30
N ASN A 13 15.34 42.63 -41.31
CA ASN A 13 15.19 41.36 -42.03
C ASN A 13 16.26 40.35 -41.57
N GLU A 14 16.02 39.07 -41.84
CA GLU A 14 16.92 37.97 -41.45
C GLU A 14 18.34 38.12 -42.03
N ALA A 15 18.45 38.58 -43.28
CA ALA A 15 19.74 38.84 -43.93
C ALA A 15 20.54 39.96 -43.23
N GLN A 16 19.86 40.95 -42.65
CA GLN A 16 20.46 42.04 -41.90
C GLN A 16 20.95 41.55 -40.53
N VAL A 17 20.21 40.64 -39.89
CA VAL A 17 20.67 39.98 -38.65
C VAL A 17 21.89 39.11 -38.93
N MET A 18 21.88 38.34 -40.02
CA MET A 18 23.03 37.52 -40.43
C MET A 18 24.26 38.36 -40.74
N ASN A 19 24.13 39.43 -41.52
CA ASN A 19 25.23 40.36 -41.78
C ASN A 19 25.72 41.03 -40.49
N GLY A 20 24.82 41.37 -39.57
CA GLY A 20 25.17 41.90 -38.26
C GLY A 20 25.98 40.90 -37.42
N ILE A 21 25.57 39.62 -37.41
CA ILE A 21 26.31 38.53 -36.77
C ILE A 21 27.72 38.40 -37.37
N GLU A 22 27.84 38.41 -38.69
CA GLU A 22 29.13 38.29 -39.39
C GLU A 22 30.07 39.45 -39.07
N LEU A 23 29.54 40.67 -39.00
CA LEU A 23 30.32 41.86 -38.65
C LEU A 23 30.79 41.82 -37.19
N VAL A 24 29.93 41.42 -36.25
CA VAL A 24 30.30 41.25 -34.84
C VAL A 24 31.40 40.20 -34.69
N GLU A 25 31.27 39.07 -35.38
CA GLU A 25 32.28 38.00 -35.35
C GLU A 25 33.60 38.43 -36.00
N ARG A 26 33.56 39.23 -37.07
CA ARG A 26 34.76 39.77 -37.72
C ARG A 26 35.53 40.71 -36.81
N ASP A 27 34.80 41.44 -35.97
CA ASP A 27 35.37 42.35 -34.98
C ASP A 27 35.87 41.58 -33.72
N GLY A 28 35.66 40.26 -33.67
CA GLY A 28 36.14 39.37 -32.60
C GLY A 28 35.20 39.24 -31.39
N ASP A 29 34.01 39.83 -31.48
CA ASP A 29 33.02 39.84 -30.40
C ASP A 29 32.03 38.66 -30.52
N VAL A 30 31.33 38.37 -29.41
CA VAL A 30 30.28 37.35 -29.40
C VAL A 30 28.99 37.94 -29.97
N PRO A 31 28.39 37.33 -31.01
CA PRO A 31 27.11 37.76 -31.56
C PRO A 31 25.98 37.48 -30.57
N THR A 32 25.53 38.53 -29.89
CA THR A 32 24.37 38.57 -29.01
C THR A 32 23.39 39.63 -29.54
N GLY A 33 22.14 39.60 -29.09
CA GLY A 33 21.14 40.59 -29.49
C GLY A 33 21.61 42.03 -29.28
N ASP A 34 22.41 42.32 -28.24
CA ASP A 34 22.92 43.66 -27.98
C ASP A 34 24.10 44.06 -28.88
N THR A 35 25.05 43.16 -29.14
CA THR A 35 26.21 43.45 -30.01
C THR A 35 25.77 43.54 -31.47
N VAL A 36 24.89 42.64 -31.90
CA VAL A 36 24.30 42.64 -33.24
C VAL A 36 23.42 43.89 -33.43
N LYS A 37 22.62 44.29 -32.43
CA LYS A 37 21.85 45.55 -32.48
C LYS A 37 22.76 46.76 -32.68
N LYS A 38 23.86 46.87 -31.93
CA LYS A 38 24.80 48.00 -32.04
C LYS A 38 25.39 48.10 -33.45
N VAL A 39 25.84 46.99 -34.01
CA VAL A 39 26.44 46.94 -35.35
C VAL A 39 25.39 47.22 -36.44
N MET A 40 24.18 46.66 -36.32
CA MET A 40 23.09 46.92 -37.26
C MET A 40 22.64 48.38 -37.25
N CYS A 41 22.60 49.03 -36.09
CA CYS A 41 22.26 50.46 -36.00
C CYS A 41 23.38 51.35 -36.57
N ALA A 42 24.65 51.03 -36.29
CA ALA A 42 25.79 51.85 -36.67
C ALA A 42 26.18 51.71 -38.15
N GLN A 43 26.12 50.50 -38.71
CA GLN A 43 26.66 50.20 -40.03
C GLN A 43 25.59 49.89 -41.08
N MET A 44 24.37 49.57 -40.66
CA MET A 44 23.31 49.09 -41.57
C MET A 44 22.06 49.98 -41.58
N GLY A 45 22.10 51.12 -40.88
CA GLY A 45 21.02 52.12 -40.87
C GLY A 45 19.71 51.63 -40.28
N VAL A 46 19.72 50.54 -39.50
CA VAL A 46 18.51 50.00 -38.87
C VAL A 46 18.11 50.87 -37.68
N ALA A 47 16.81 51.13 -37.51
CA ALA A 47 16.31 52.04 -36.50
C ALA A 47 16.72 51.63 -35.07
N ALA A 48 17.18 52.59 -34.26
CA ALA A 48 17.68 52.35 -32.89
C ALA A 48 16.63 51.75 -31.91
N GLY A 49 15.35 51.78 -32.29
CA GLY A 49 14.21 51.28 -31.51
C GLY A 49 14.02 49.75 -31.51
N ILE A 50 14.94 48.97 -32.07
CA ILE A 50 14.86 47.50 -32.04
C ILE A 50 14.88 46.97 -30.59
N ASN A 51 13.99 46.06 -30.27
CA ASN A 51 14.05 45.34 -28.99
C ASN A 51 15.17 44.29 -29.02
N ALA A 52 16.21 44.51 -28.21
CA ALA A 52 17.37 43.62 -28.11
C ALA A 52 17.00 42.18 -27.74
N GLN A 53 16.01 41.97 -26.86
CA GLN A 53 15.58 40.62 -26.47
C GLN A 53 14.91 39.85 -27.62
N SER A 54 14.19 40.56 -28.49
CA SER A 54 13.59 39.94 -29.68
C SER A 54 14.64 39.58 -30.72
N LEU A 55 15.69 40.40 -30.83
CA LEU A 55 16.82 40.18 -31.73
C LEU A 55 17.72 39.05 -31.22
N ASP A 56 17.90 38.94 -29.90
CA ASP A 56 18.72 37.91 -29.27
C ASP A 56 18.21 36.49 -29.60
N LYS A 57 16.90 36.25 -29.48
CA LYS A 57 16.28 34.98 -29.90
C LYS A 57 16.48 34.68 -31.38
N GLU A 58 16.46 35.70 -32.22
CA GLU A 58 16.66 35.55 -33.67
C GLU A 58 18.14 35.23 -33.98
N VAL A 59 19.07 35.89 -33.28
CA VAL A 59 20.51 35.62 -33.34
C VAL A 59 20.81 34.20 -32.88
N GLU A 60 20.27 33.75 -31.75
CA GLU A 60 20.41 32.37 -31.26
C GLU A 60 19.89 31.34 -32.26
N ARG A 61 18.69 31.57 -32.83
CA ARG A 61 18.11 30.70 -33.86
C ARG A 61 19.03 30.56 -35.06
N LEU A 62 19.51 31.68 -35.58
CA LEU A 62 20.37 31.73 -36.77
C LEU A 62 21.74 31.10 -36.54
N LEU A 63 22.34 31.31 -35.37
CA LEU A 63 23.58 30.64 -34.98
C LEU A 63 23.39 29.12 -34.88
N ALA A 64 22.30 28.67 -34.25
CA ALA A 64 21.99 27.24 -34.14
C ALA A 64 21.75 26.59 -35.50
N GLU A 65 21.07 27.27 -36.43
CA GLU A 65 20.83 26.81 -37.79
C GLU A 65 22.11 26.78 -38.63
N ARG A 66 22.96 27.80 -38.50
CA ARG A 66 24.29 27.84 -39.12
C ARG A 66 25.17 26.71 -38.61
N ASP A 67 25.14 26.41 -37.31
CA ASP A 67 25.91 25.32 -36.71
C ASP A 67 25.40 23.94 -37.12
N ARG A 68 24.08 23.76 -37.27
CA ARG A 68 23.51 22.56 -37.89
C ARG A 68 24.02 22.40 -39.32
N THR A 69 23.90 23.44 -40.14
CA THR A 69 24.35 23.41 -41.54
C THR A 69 25.84 23.10 -41.65
N ARG A 70 26.67 23.71 -40.79
CA ARG A 70 28.12 23.43 -40.73
C ARG A 70 28.39 21.97 -40.33
N ARG A 71 27.67 21.45 -39.33
CA ARG A 71 27.79 20.03 -38.93
C ARG A 71 27.39 19.10 -40.06
N ASP A 72 26.26 19.33 -40.72
CA ASP A 72 25.77 18.49 -41.81
C ASP A 72 26.72 18.49 -43.00
N ARG A 73 27.29 19.66 -43.33
CA ARG A 73 28.34 19.76 -44.35
C ARG A 73 29.59 18.97 -43.96
N ARG A 74 30.04 19.07 -42.69
CA ARG A 74 31.18 18.29 -42.20
C ARG A 74 30.92 16.79 -42.24
N ILE A 75 29.72 16.36 -41.82
CA ILE A 75 29.30 14.95 -41.87
C ILE A 75 29.27 14.46 -43.33
N SER A 76 28.72 15.25 -44.24
CA SER A 76 28.67 14.91 -45.67
C SER A 76 30.05 14.92 -46.34
N ALA A 77 30.99 15.71 -45.80
CA ALA A 77 32.38 15.75 -46.24
C ALA A 77 33.26 14.67 -45.61
N LEU A 78 32.72 13.86 -44.69
CA LEU A 78 33.47 12.72 -44.13
C LEU A 78 33.76 11.70 -45.25
N PRO A 79 34.96 11.13 -45.28
CA PRO A 79 35.26 10.00 -46.17
C PRO A 79 34.28 8.85 -45.94
N GLY A 80 33.88 8.17 -47.02
CA GLY A 80 32.98 7.01 -46.94
C GLY A 80 33.49 5.95 -45.96
N THR A 81 34.80 5.73 -45.90
CA THR A 81 35.45 4.82 -44.95
C THR A 81 35.19 5.17 -43.48
N SER A 82 35.20 6.46 -43.13
CA SER A 82 34.89 6.93 -41.77
C SER A 82 33.41 6.82 -41.44
N SER A 83 32.54 7.10 -42.41
CA SER A 83 31.08 6.94 -42.25
C SER A 83 30.69 5.48 -42.05
N ASP A 84 31.27 4.58 -42.85
CA ASP A 84 31.02 3.14 -42.77
C ASP A 84 31.58 2.54 -41.47
N ALA A 85 32.75 3.00 -41.02
CA ALA A 85 33.31 2.61 -39.72
C ALA A 85 32.39 3.05 -38.57
N ALA A 86 31.86 4.29 -38.60
CA ALA A 86 30.94 4.78 -37.59
C ALA A 86 29.62 4.00 -37.56
N LYS A 87 29.06 3.66 -38.73
CA LYS A 87 27.88 2.79 -38.84
C LYS A 87 28.13 1.42 -38.24
N LYS A 88 29.25 0.78 -38.61
CA LYS A 88 29.62 -0.54 -38.09
C LYS A 88 29.78 -0.54 -36.57
N ILE A 89 30.40 0.50 -36.01
CA ILE A 89 30.49 0.67 -34.55
C ILE A 89 29.09 0.84 -33.96
N GLY A 90 28.23 1.66 -34.57
CA GLY A 90 26.85 1.86 -34.13
C GLY A 90 26.04 0.57 -34.11
N ASP A 91 26.16 -0.26 -35.15
CA ASP A 91 25.51 -1.56 -35.25
C ASP A 91 26.03 -2.53 -34.19
N MET A 92 27.35 -2.57 -33.97
CA MET A 92 27.97 -3.40 -32.93
C MET A 92 27.51 -3.01 -31.53
N VAL A 93 27.48 -1.70 -31.23
CA VAL A 93 27.03 -1.20 -29.92
C VAL A 93 25.55 -1.50 -29.73
N SER A 94 24.73 -1.30 -30.77
CA SER A 94 23.30 -1.56 -30.72
C SER A 94 23.01 -3.05 -30.48
N ALA A 95 23.73 -3.94 -31.17
CA ALA A 95 23.64 -5.39 -30.94
C ALA A 95 24.06 -5.75 -29.51
N ALA A 96 25.21 -5.26 -29.03
CA ALA A 96 25.68 -5.54 -27.67
C ALA A 96 24.71 -5.05 -26.59
N VAL A 97 24.10 -3.88 -26.78
CA VAL A 97 23.09 -3.34 -25.86
C VAL A 97 21.83 -4.19 -25.86
N LEU A 98 21.34 -4.61 -27.04
CA LEU A 98 20.16 -5.47 -27.15
C LEU A 98 20.40 -6.84 -26.53
N ASP A 99 21.56 -7.44 -26.72
CA ASP A 99 21.94 -8.71 -26.11
C ASP A 99 21.97 -8.60 -24.58
N HIS A 100 22.61 -7.55 -24.06
CA HIS A 100 22.67 -7.32 -22.62
C HIS A 100 21.27 -7.10 -22.02
N LEU A 101 20.43 -6.28 -22.65
CA LEU A 101 19.06 -6.05 -22.20
C LEU A 101 18.21 -7.33 -22.26
N SER A 102 18.41 -8.17 -23.28
CA SER A 102 17.69 -9.44 -23.40
C SER A 102 18.06 -10.39 -22.26
N MET A 103 19.36 -10.50 -21.94
CA MET A 103 19.84 -11.30 -20.81
C MET A 103 19.27 -10.80 -19.47
N GLU A 104 19.32 -9.49 -19.21
CA GLU A 104 18.77 -8.91 -17.99
C GLU A 104 17.26 -9.14 -17.89
N HIS A 105 16.53 -9.00 -19.00
CA HIS A 105 15.11 -9.25 -19.04
C HIS A 105 14.78 -10.73 -18.75
N GLU A 106 15.52 -11.68 -19.33
CA GLU A 106 15.35 -13.11 -19.04
C GLU A 106 15.67 -13.44 -17.58
N ASN A 107 16.73 -12.87 -17.03
CA ASN A 107 17.10 -13.02 -15.62
C ASN A 107 15.98 -12.51 -14.70
N LEU A 108 15.49 -11.28 -14.94
CA LEU A 108 14.38 -10.70 -14.17
C LEU A 108 13.11 -11.53 -14.28
N ARG A 109 12.79 -12.03 -15.49
CA ARG A 109 11.65 -12.92 -15.71
C ARG A 109 11.80 -14.22 -14.93
N GLY A 110 13.00 -14.79 -14.88
CA GLY A 110 13.31 -15.98 -14.08
C GLY A 110 13.14 -15.76 -12.59
N ILE A 111 13.65 -14.64 -12.05
CA ILE A 111 13.51 -14.26 -10.64
C ILE A 111 12.03 -14.04 -10.29
N ALA A 112 11.30 -13.29 -11.13
CA ALA A 112 9.88 -13.04 -10.92
C ALA A 112 9.06 -14.34 -10.96
N GLY A 113 9.37 -15.24 -11.89
CA GLY A 113 8.73 -16.54 -11.99
C GLY A 113 8.95 -17.40 -10.74
N LYS A 114 10.19 -17.49 -10.24
CA LYS A 114 10.50 -18.21 -8.99
C LYS A 114 9.76 -17.61 -7.80
N LYS A 115 9.82 -16.29 -7.62
CA LYS A 115 9.15 -15.60 -6.52
C LYS A 115 7.63 -15.81 -6.55
N LEU A 116 7.02 -15.84 -7.75
CA LEU A 116 5.60 -16.12 -7.90
C LEU A 116 5.27 -17.56 -7.54
N ALA A 117 6.10 -18.52 -7.95
CA ALA A 117 5.93 -19.93 -7.59
C ALA A 117 6.03 -20.14 -6.08
N ASP A 118 7.04 -19.54 -5.43
CA ASP A 118 7.24 -19.60 -3.98
C ASP A 118 6.04 -19.01 -3.24
N MET A 119 5.60 -17.81 -3.61
CA MET A 119 4.41 -17.18 -3.02
C MET A 119 3.14 -18.01 -3.22
N THR A 120 3.00 -18.67 -4.36
CA THR A 120 1.85 -19.53 -4.65
C THR A 120 1.86 -20.77 -3.75
N ALA A 121 3.03 -21.38 -3.54
CA ALA A 121 3.21 -22.52 -2.66
C ALA A 121 2.96 -22.15 -1.19
N ASP A 122 3.47 -21.00 -0.73
CA ASP A 122 3.24 -20.48 0.62
C ASP A 122 1.75 -20.23 0.85
N LEU A 123 1.07 -19.59 -0.11
CA LEU A 123 -0.36 -19.30 -0.01
C LEU A 123 -1.19 -20.60 0.04
N ALA A 124 -0.83 -21.61 -0.76
CA ALA A 124 -1.47 -22.92 -0.69
C ALA A 124 -1.29 -23.57 0.70
N THR A 125 -0.09 -23.48 1.26
CA THR A 125 0.22 -24.00 2.61
C THR A 125 -0.59 -23.27 3.68
N GLN A 126 -0.65 -21.94 3.62
CA GLN A 126 -1.45 -21.13 4.55
C GLN A 126 -2.94 -21.45 4.45
N ARG A 127 -3.48 -21.61 3.24
CA ARG A 127 -4.89 -22.01 3.04
C ARG A 127 -5.18 -23.35 3.70
N GLU A 128 -4.27 -24.31 3.58
CA GLU A 128 -4.44 -25.62 4.20
C GLU A 128 -4.38 -25.55 5.73
N GLN A 129 -3.45 -24.77 6.28
CA GLN A 129 -3.38 -24.50 7.72
C GLN A 129 -4.68 -23.86 8.23
N ILE A 130 -5.23 -22.87 7.51
CA ILE A 130 -6.49 -22.22 7.87
C ILE A 130 -7.64 -23.24 7.88
N ARG A 131 -7.76 -24.10 6.86
CA ARG A 131 -8.79 -25.16 6.83
C ARG A 131 -8.65 -26.12 8.01
N SER A 132 -7.42 -26.55 8.31
CA SER A 132 -7.15 -27.43 9.45
C SER A 132 -7.53 -26.77 10.78
N LEU A 133 -7.20 -25.48 10.96
CA LEU A 133 -7.59 -24.74 12.15
C LEU A 133 -9.09 -24.57 12.27
N LEU A 134 -9.80 -24.27 11.17
CA LEU A 134 -11.26 -24.17 11.17
C LEU A 134 -11.92 -25.49 11.56
N ALA A 135 -11.49 -26.62 10.99
CA ALA A 135 -12.00 -27.93 11.36
C ALA A 135 -11.77 -28.25 12.86
N ARG A 136 -10.60 -27.86 13.40
CA ARG A 136 -10.33 -28.00 14.84
C ARG A 136 -11.21 -27.11 15.71
N ILE A 137 -11.56 -25.91 15.24
CA ILE A 137 -12.49 -25.02 15.94
C ILE A 137 -13.87 -25.66 15.97
N GLU A 138 -14.36 -26.15 14.83
CA GLU A 138 -15.67 -26.84 14.74
C GLU A 138 -15.76 -28.03 15.71
N THR A 139 -14.75 -28.90 15.74
CA THR A 139 -14.72 -30.01 16.72
C THR A 139 -14.71 -29.51 18.16
N LYS A 140 -14.03 -28.40 18.46
CA LYS A 140 -14.00 -27.84 19.82
C LYS A 140 -15.32 -27.19 20.20
N ASP A 141 -16.01 -26.56 19.27
CA ASP A 141 -17.33 -25.99 19.50
C ASP A 141 -18.37 -27.11 19.78
N GLU A 142 -18.27 -28.24 19.08
CA GLU A 142 -19.07 -29.45 19.37
C GLU A 142 -18.78 -29.99 20.78
N GLU A 143 -17.51 -30.16 21.15
CA GLU A 143 -17.11 -30.60 22.50
C GLU A 143 -17.62 -29.65 23.60
N ILE A 144 -17.57 -28.33 23.35
CA ILE A 144 -18.08 -27.32 24.30
C ILE A 144 -19.59 -27.47 24.46
N ALA A 145 -20.34 -27.60 23.36
CA ALA A 145 -21.78 -27.77 23.41
C ALA A 145 -22.19 -29.03 24.20
N GLU A 146 -21.48 -30.15 24.00
CA GLU A 146 -21.71 -31.38 24.76
C GLU A 146 -21.44 -31.19 26.26
N LEU A 147 -20.35 -30.50 26.62
CA LEU A 147 -20.02 -30.22 28.02
C LEU A 147 -21.02 -29.26 28.68
N GLU A 148 -21.53 -28.28 27.94
CA GLU A 148 -22.57 -27.37 28.41
C GLU A 148 -23.87 -28.12 28.71
N GLU A 149 -24.28 -29.05 27.83
CA GLU A 149 -25.46 -29.90 28.04
C GLU A 149 -25.29 -30.81 29.26
N GLN A 150 -24.12 -31.46 29.40
CA GLN A 150 -23.81 -32.29 30.56
C GLN A 150 -23.85 -31.50 31.87
N ASN A 151 -23.28 -30.29 31.88
CA ASN A 151 -23.32 -29.41 33.04
C ASN A 151 -24.74 -28.99 33.40
N ALA A 152 -25.56 -28.62 32.42
CA ALA A 152 -26.97 -28.27 32.64
C ALA A 152 -27.75 -29.45 33.26
N SER A 153 -27.54 -30.66 32.75
CA SER A 153 -28.14 -31.90 33.28
C SER A 153 -27.70 -32.18 34.72
N LEU A 154 -26.40 -32.08 35.01
CA LEU A 154 -25.86 -32.28 36.36
C LEU A 154 -26.38 -31.24 37.35
N ASN A 155 -26.47 -29.97 36.94
CA ASN A 155 -27.04 -28.90 37.76
C ASN A 155 -28.51 -29.17 38.07
N GLY A 156 -29.31 -29.58 37.09
CA GLY A 156 -30.71 -29.97 37.32
C GLY A 156 -30.85 -31.13 38.31
N ARG A 157 -29.97 -32.14 38.23
CA ARG A 157 -29.93 -33.24 39.20
C ARG A 157 -29.54 -32.77 40.60
N LEU A 158 -28.60 -31.84 40.70
CA LEU A 158 -28.16 -31.26 41.97
C LEU A 158 -29.29 -30.46 42.62
N GLU A 159 -30.04 -29.68 41.84
CA GLU A 159 -31.21 -28.94 42.32
C GLU A 159 -32.30 -29.90 42.83
N LEU A 160 -32.63 -30.96 42.08
CA LEU A 160 -33.59 -31.98 42.52
C LEU A 160 -33.15 -32.61 43.85
N ALA A 161 -31.90 -33.08 43.93
CA ALA A 161 -31.35 -33.66 45.16
C ALA A 161 -31.38 -32.65 46.33
N ALA A 162 -31.11 -31.37 46.06
CA ALA A 162 -31.19 -30.32 47.09
C ALA A 162 -32.63 -30.15 47.61
N THR A 163 -33.63 -30.18 46.73
CA THR A 163 -35.05 -30.14 47.15
C THR A 163 -35.45 -31.37 47.95
N GLU A 164 -35.02 -32.57 47.55
CA GLU A 164 -35.24 -33.81 48.30
C GLU A 164 -34.61 -33.78 49.69
N ILE A 165 -33.40 -33.21 49.82
CA ILE A 165 -32.76 -33.04 51.13
C ILE A 165 -33.59 -32.10 52.03
N VAL A 166 -34.15 -31.03 51.48
CA VAL A 166 -35.00 -30.11 52.24
C VAL A 166 -36.27 -30.81 52.71
N THR A 167 -36.98 -31.53 51.83
CA THR A 167 -38.20 -32.26 52.21
C THR A 167 -37.91 -33.36 53.23
N LEU A 168 -36.82 -34.10 53.08
CA LEU A 168 -36.39 -35.10 54.07
C LEU A 168 -36.09 -34.45 55.42
N LYS A 169 -35.41 -33.29 55.47
CA LYS A 169 -35.18 -32.56 56.73
C LYS A 169 -36.49 -32.11 57.39
N GLU A 170 -37.46 -31.65 56.62
CA GLU A 170 -38.79 -31.29 57.14
C GLU A 170 -39.52 -32.50 57.71
N THR A 171 -39.51 -33.64 57.02
CA THR A 171 -40.13 -34.89 57.52
C THR A 171 -39.46 -35.38 58.80
N ILE A 172 -38.13 -35.37 58.88
CA ILE A 172 -37.38 -35.72 60.11
C ILE A 172 -37.78 -34.79 61.27
N SER A 173 -37.89 -33.48 61.01
CA SER A 173 -38.31 -32.50 62.02
C SER A 173 -39.76 -32.69 62.46
N ALA A 174 -40.64 -33.18 61.58
CA ALA A 174 -42.01 -33.54 61.93
C ALA A 174 -42.06 -34.79 62.82
N PHE A 175 -41.32 -35.85 62.48
CA PHE A 175 -41.22 -37.05 63.32
C PHE A 175 -40.63 -36.76 64.70
N GLY A 176 -39.60 -35.91 64.78
CA GLY A 176 -39.03 -35.50 66.07
C GLY A 176 -40.06 -34.83 66.99
N ARG A 177 -40.96 -33.99 66.44
CA ARG A 177 -42.06 -33.39 67.20
C ARG A 177 -43.10 -34.41 67.67
N GLU A 178 -43.38 -35.43 66.86
CA GLU A 178 -44.30 -36.51 67.23
C GLU A 178 -43.75 -37.34 68.41
N ASP A 179 -42.45 -37.65 68.39
CA ASP A 179 -41.79 -38.36 69.48
C ASP A 179 -41.74 -37.53 70.79
N ASP A 180 -41.58 -36.20 70.68
CA ASP A 180 -41.69 -35.29 71.83
C ASP A 180 -43.10 -35.33 72.44
N ILE A 181 -44.15 -35.28 71.61
CA ILE A 181 -45.55 -35.39 72.05
C ILE A 181 -45.79 -36.74 72.74
N ARG A 182 -45.30 -37.85 72.15
CA ARG A 182 -45.41 -39.19 72.76
C ARG A 182 -44.73 -39.23 74.13
N THR A 183 -43.55 -38.63 74.25
CA THR A 183 -42.82 -38.54 75.52
C THR A 183 -43.59 -37.73 76.57
N GLN A 184 -44.14 -36.58 76.19
CA GLN A 184 -45.00 -35.77 77.07
C GLN A 184 -46.26 -36.52 77.52
N MET A 185 -46.91 -37.26 76.61
CA MET A 185 -48.10 -38.06 76.93
C MET A 185 -47.79 -39.17 77.94
N LEU A 186 -46.67 -39.90 77.76
CA LEU A 186 -46.23 -40.91 78.73
C LEU A 186 -45.93 -40.30 80.11
N ALA A 187 -45.31 -39.11 80.14
CA ALA A 187 -45.07 -38.38 81.39
C ALA A 187 -46.38 -37.98 82.09
N LEU A 188 -47.38 -37.48 81.34
CA LEU A 188 -48.70 -37.17 81.88
C LEU A 188 -49.43 -38.40 82.42
N MET A 189 -49.41 -39.53 81.69
CA MET A 189 -50.00 -40.78 82.15
C MET A 189 -49.35 -41.28 83.44
N LYS A 190 -48.01 -41.19 83.54
CA LYS A 190 -47.27 -41.52 84.76
C LYS A 190 -47.69 -40.62 85.93
N ASN A 191 -47.81 -39.31 85.72
CA ASN A 191 -48.24 -38.37 86.75
C ASN A 191 -49.69 -38.63 87.20
N ALA A 192 -50.60 -38.87 86.27
CA ALA A 192 -52.00 -39.21 86.57
C ALA A 192 -52.09 -40.50 87.40
N PHE A 193 -51.28 -41.51 87.07
CA PHE A 193 -51.20 -42.75 87.84
C PHE A 193 -50.73 -42.49 89.28
N VAL A 194 -49.67 -41.68 89.45
CA VAL A 194 -49.17 -41.29 90.78
C VAL A 194 -50.24 -40.53 91.58
N MET A 195 -50.93 -39.56 90.98
CA MET A 195 -52.00 -38.81 91.66
C MET A 195 -53.18 -39.70 92.07
N SER A 196 -53.61 -40.62 91.20
CA SER A 196 -54.68 -41.58 91.53
C SER A 196 -54.27 -42.51 92.69
N SER A 197 -52.99 -42.90 92.75
CA SER A 197 -52.45 -43.74 93.82
C SER A 197 -52.29 -43.01 95.16
N GLN A 198 -52.20 -41.67 95.15
CA GLN A 198 -52.18 -40.83 96.34
C GLN A 198 -53.60 -40.55 96.87
N GLN A 199 -54.60 -40.37 96.00
CA GLN A 199 -56.00 -40.21 96.41
C GLN A 199 -56.62 -41.47 97.03
N MET A 200 -56.06 -42.66 96.77
CA MET A 200 -56.48 -43.90 97.45
C MET A 200 -55.83 -44.12 98.83
N LYS A 201 -54.92 -43.25 99.27
CA LYS A 201 -54.19 -43.38 100.55
C LYS A 201 -54.54 -42.32 101.60
N THR A 202 -55.53 -41.47 101.31
CA THR A 202 -56.13 -40.49 102.24
C THR A 202 -57.57 -40.86 102.49
#